data_AF-A0A957HP08-F1
#
_entry.id   AF-A0A957HP08-F1
#
_cell.length_a   1.000
_cell.length_b   1.000
_cell.length_c   1.000
_cell.angle_alpha   90.00
_cell.angle_beta   90.00
_cell.angle_gamma   90.00
#
_symmetry.space_group_name_H-M   'P 1'
#
loop_
_entity.id
_entity.type
_entity.pdbx_description
1 polymer ?
#
loop_
_entity_poly.entity_id
_entity_poly.type
_entity_poly.pdbx_seq_one_letter_code
_entity_poly.pdbx_strand_id
1 'polypeptide(L)'
;QVATNMIDQHPQIERVVWKAVELVTENRVDVFDVPKGDVMAMVDSSDGYGRYAVSFDDGYHTCQCEHWTSFSAPLIESGARVCKHVAAVWLWQMTRQENF
;
A
#
# COMPACT_ATOMS: atom_id res chain seq x y z
N GLN A 1 -3.08 -15.76 0.46
CA GLN A 1 -1.75 -16.30 0.11
C GLN A 1 -0.76 -15.19 -0.21
N VAL A 2 -1.12 -14.23 -1.08
CA VAL A 2 -0.34 -13.01 -1.37
C VAL A 2 0.24 -12.32 -0.12
N ALA A 3 -0.61 -12.01 0.88
CA ALA A 3 -0.16 -11.32 2.09
C ALA A 3 0.95 -12.09 2.83
N THR A 4 0.81 -13.40 2.98
CA THR A 4 1.84 -14.26 3.59
C THR A 4 3.14 -14.21 2.78
N ASN A 5 3.07 -14.28 1.45
CA ASN A 5 4.26 -14.17 0.59
C ASN A 5 4.96 -12.81 0.75
N MET A 6 4.20 -11.70 0.86
CA MET A 6 4.77 -10.38 1.11
C MET A 6 5.52 -10.32 2.45
N ILE A 7 4.97 -10.97 3.49
CA ILE A 7 5.57 -11.04 4.82
C ILE A 7 6.83 -11.91 4.80
N ASP A 8 6.79 -13.06 4.13
CA ASP A 8 7.93 -13.97 4.04
C ASP A 8 9.11 -13.31 3.30
N GLN A 9 8.83 -12.53 2.26
CA GLN A 9 9.85 -11.77 1.52
C GLN A 9 10.38 -10.57 2.31
N HIS A 10 9.52 -9.94 3.12
CA HIS A 10 9.83 -8.73 3.85
C HIS A 10 9.25 -8.79 5.28
N PRO A 11 9.87 -9.52 6.22
CA PRO A 11 9.28 -9.74 7.55
C PRO A 11 9.02 -8.44 8.34
N GLN A 12 9.85 -7.41 8.12
CA GLN A 12 9.73 -6.11 8.79
C GLN A 12 8.45 -5.34 8.43
N ILE A 13 7.76 -5.71 7.34
CA ILE A 13 6.49 -5.07 6.95
C ILE A 13 5.27 -5.86 7.45
N GLU A 14 5.43 -6.92 8.24
CA GLU A 14 4.33 -7.77 8.71
C GLU A 14 3.15 -6.97 9.26
N ARG A 15 3.42 -6.07 10.22
CA ARG A 15 2.37 -5.25 10.84
C ARG A 15 1.61 -4.40 9.83
N VAL A 16 2.28 -3.83 8.83
CA VAL A 16 1.62 -2.98 7.83
C VAL A 16 0.90 -3.80 6.77
N VAL A 17 1.38 -5.01 6.45
CA VAL A 17 0.71 -5.94 5.54
C VAL A 17 -0.60 -6.44 6.14
N TRP A 18 -0.64 -6.80 7.42
CA TRP A 18 -1.92 -7.18 8.04
C TRP A 18 -2.94 -6.04 8.05
N LYS A 19 -2.48 -4.79 8.26
CA LYS A 19 -3.36 -3.62 8.10
C LYS A 19 -3.78 -3.37 6.66
N ALA A 20 -2.93 -3.67 5.68
CA ALA A 20 -3.29 -3.61 4.28
C ALA A 20 -4.37 -4.64 3.91
N VAL A 21 -4.32 -5.85 4.48
CA VAL A 21 -5.37 -6.87 4.31
C VAL A 21 -6.73 -6.33 4.74
N GLU A 22 -6.82 -5.72 5.93
CA GLU A 22 -8.06 -5.08 6.42
C GLU A 22 -8.61 -4.09 5.37
N LEU A 23 -7.77 -3.18 4.89
CA LEU A 23 -8.16 -2.17 3.89
C LEU A 23 -8.65 -2.79 2.56
N VAL A 24 -7.95 -3.80 2.05
CA VAL A 24 -8.34 -4.47 0.80
C VAL A 24 -9.65 -5.23 0.96
N THR A 25 -9.81 -5.97 2.07
CA THR A 25 -11.03 -6.77 2.32
C THR A 25 -12.27 -5.90 2.57
N GLU A 26 -12.10 -4.69 3.11
CA GLU A 26 -13.16 -3.71 3.27
C GLU A 26 -13.42 -2.86 2.01
N ASN A 27 -12.76 -3.17 0.89
CA ASN A 27 -12.85 -2.42 -0.37
C ASN A 27 -12.52 -0.93 -0.22
N ARG A 28 -11.52 -0.62 0.61
CA ARG A 28 -11.03 0.74 0.93
C ARG A 28 -9.98 1.26 -0.06
N VAL A 29 -9.69 0.49 -1.11
CA VAL A 29 -8.65 0.78 -2.10
C VAL A 29 -9.33 1.05 -3.45
N ASP A 30 -9.23 2.29 -3.91
CA ASP A 30 -9.73 2.74 -5.22
C ASP A 30 -8.53 2.96 -6.13
N VAL A 31 -8.25 1.98 -7.01
CA VAL A 31 -7.16 2.05 -7.98
C VAL A 31 -7.69 2.63 -9.28
N PHE A 32 -6.97 3.59 -9.86
CA PHE A 32 -7.34 4.21 -11.12
C PHE A 32 -6.72 3.45 -12.30
N ASP A 33 -7.56 3.04 -13.27
CA ASP A 33 -7.09 2.39 -14.50
C ASP A 33 -6.20 3.31 -15.36
N VAL A 34 -6.45 4.62 -15.29
CA VAL A 34 -5.61 5.66 -15.87
C VAL A 34 -5.16 6.59 -14.73
N PRO A 35 -3.85 6.69 -14.44
CA PRO A 35 -3.34 7.57 -13.40
C PRO A 35 -3.79 9.01 -13.57
N LYS A 36 -4.09 9.69 -12.45
CA LYS A 36 -4.41 11.13 -12.42
C LYS A 36 -3.16 11.90 -12.07
N GLY A 37 -2.34 12.21 -13.08
CA GLY A 37 -0.94 12.58 -12.86
C GLY A 37 -0.19 11.38 -12.29
N ASP A 38 0.55 11.57 -11.20
CA ASP A 38 1.32 10.49 -10.57
C ASP A 38 0.49 9.67 -9.59
N VAL A 39 -0.75 10.08 -9.30
CA VAL A 39 -1.64 9.37 -8.36
C VAL A 39 -2.24 8.15 -9.05
N MET A 40 -1.96 6.97 -8.51
CA MET A 40 -2.44 5.69 -9.04
C MET A 40 -3.59 5.09 -8.23
N ALA A 41 -3.70 5.44 -6.95
CA ALA A 41 -4.77 4.94 -6.10
C ALA A 41 -5.09 5.93 -4.98
N MET A 42 -6.32 5.83 -4.47
CA MET A 42 -6.75 6.48 -3.25
C MET A 42 -7.14 5.40 -2.25
N VAL A 43 -6.56 5.46 -1.05
CA VAL A 43 -6.82 4.49 0.02
C VAL A 43 -7.44 5.19 1.21
N ASP A 44 -8.61 4.73 1.65
CA ASP A 44 -9.26 5.26 2.84
C ASP A 44 -8.49 4.85 4.10
N SER A 45 -8.51 5.72 5.11
CA SER A 45 -7.98 5.36 6.41
C SER A 45 -8.83 4.29 7.09
N SER A 46 -8.17 3.37 7.79
CA SER A 46 -8.83 2.32 8.59
C SER A 46 -9.73 2.85 9.71
N ASP A 47 -9.53 4.10 10.17
CA ASP A 47 -10.37 4.76 11.17
C ASP A 47 -11.53 5.57 10.56
N GLY A 48 -11.65 5.58 9.23
CA GLY A 48 -12.68 6.31 8.50
C GLY A 48 -12.42 7.82 8.34
N TYR A 49 -11.31 8.34 8.88
CA TYR A 49 -10.94 9.75 8.75
C TYR A 49 -9.75 9.93 7.82
N GLY A 50 -10.04 10.52 6.65
CA GLY A 50 -9.03 10.82 5.65
C GLY A 50 -8.89 9.75 4.57
N ARG A 51 -8.47 10.20 3.40
CA ARG A 51 -8.24 9.39 2.21
C ARG A 51 -6.89 9.80 1.63
N TYR A 52 -6.00 8.84 1.49
CA TYR A 52 -4.61 9.10 1.15
C TYR A 52 -4.32 8.70 -0.29
N ALA A 53 -3.73 9.62 -1.04
CA ALA A 53 -3.17 9.32 -2.34
C ALA A 53 -1.96 8.40 -2.18
N VAL A 54 -1.94 7.35 -2.99
CA VAL A 54 -0.75 6.59 -3.31
C VAL A 54 -0.36 6.96 -4.73
N SER A 55 0.86 7.43 -4.88
CA SER A 55 1.44 7.86 -6.16
C SER A 55 2.59 6.97 -6.55
N PHE A 56 2.96 6.97 -7.82
CA PHE A 56 4.18 6.34 -8.31
C PHE A 56 5.11 7.43 -8.83
N ASP A 57 6.21 7.66 -8.12
CA ASP A 57 7.15 8.76 -8.37
C ASP A 57 8.59 8.23 -8.29
N ASP A 58 9.45 8.65 -9.23
CA ASP A 58 10.85 8.23 -9.35
C ASP A 58 11.09 6.69 -9.21
N GLY A 59 10.14 5.89 -9.71
CA GLY A 59 10.23 4.42 -9.67
C GLY A 59 9.74 3.78 -8.36
N TYR A 60 9.23 4.56 -7.41
CA TYR A 60 8.74 4.09 -6.13
C TYR A 60 7.30 4.50 -5.86
N HIS A 61 6.59 3.67 -5.08
CA HIS A 61 5.30 4.08 -4.55
C HIS A 61 5.50 5.06 -3.40
N THR A 62 4.79 6.18 -3.41
CA THR A 62 4.82 7.19 -2.34
C THR A 62 3.43 7.41 -1.76
N CYS A 63 3.36 7.89 -0.52
CA CYS A 63 2.10 8.15 0.17
C CYS A 63 2.20 9.40 1.04
N GLN A 64 1.08 10.07 1.26
CA GLN A 64 1.03 11.30 2.08
C GLN A 64 0.52 11.06 3.51
N CYS A 65 0.41 9.81 3.96
CA CYS A 65 -0.03 9.53 5.32
C CYS A 65 1.05 9.87 6.35
N GLU A 66 0.62 10.13 7.60
CA GLU A 66 1.52 10.51 8.68
C GLU A 66 2.66 9.51 8.91
N HIS A 67 2.38 8.20 8.85
CA HIS A 67 3.43 7.18 8.98
C HIS A 67 4.51 7.30 7.90
N TRP A 68 4.14 7.74 6.69
CA TRP A 68 5.10 7.97 5.62
C TRP A 68 5.89 9.26 5.83
N THR A 69 5.19 10.37 6.06
CA THR A 69 5.78 11.72 6.15
C THR A 69 6.61 11.92 7.41
N SER A 70 6.30 11.21 8.50
CA SER A 70 7.10 11.14 9.73
C SER A 70 8.27 10.17 9.66
N PHE A 71 8.49 9.49 8.52
CA PHE A 71 9.55 8.50 8.35
C PHE A 71 9.42 7.28 9.28
N SER A 72 8.22 7.04 9.82
CA SER A 72 7.93 5.91 10.72
C SER A 72 7.57 4.62 9.98
N ALA A 73 7.27 4.71 8.69
CA ALA A 73 7.00 3.55 7.84
C ALA A 73 8.27 2.71 7.63
N PRO A 74 8.20 1.37 7.76
CA PRO A 74 9.35 0.49 7.58
C PRO A 74 9.93 0.57 6.16
N LEU A 75 11.24 0.35 6.06
CA LEU A 75 11.97 0.21 4.81
C LEU A 75 12.10 -1.28 4.44
N ILE A 76 11.92 -1.58 3.16
CA ILE A 76 12.34 -2.86 2.58
C ILE A 76 13.77 -2.77 2.03
N GLU A 77 14.36 -3.90 1.68
CA GLU A 77 15.77 -4.00 1.25
C GLU A 77 16.10 -3.13 0.03
N SER A 78 15.11 -2.87 -0.83
CA SER A 78 15.25 -1.98 -1.98
C SER A 78 15.35 -0.49 -1.61
N GLY A 79 15.17 -0.13 -0.34
CA GLY A 79 15.10 1.26 0.12
C GLY A 79 13.71 1.89 -0.02
N ALA A 80 12.72 1.17 -0.54
CA ALA A 80 11.34 1.64 -0.57
C ALA A 80 10.73 1.64 0.84
N ARG A 81 9.99 2.69 1.19
CA ARG A 81 9.16 2.69 2.40
C ARG A 81 7.83 2.04 2.13
N VAL A 82 7.25 1.44 3.16
CA VAL A 82 5.98 0.73 3.04
C VAL A 82 5.08 1.10 4.21
N CYS A 83 4.18 2.07 4.00
CA CYS A 83 3.07 2.29 4.93
C CYS A 83 1.89 1.36 4.61
N LYS A 84 0.87 1.33 5.49
CA LYS A 84 -0.32 0.49 5.27
C LYS A 84 -1.03 0.75 3.93
N HIS A 85 -1.05 1.99 3.45
CA HIS A 85 -1.71 2.33 2.18
C HIS A 85 -0.92 1.85 0.96
N VAL A 86 0.41 1.99 0.98
CA VAL A 86 1.28 1.45 -0.07
C VAL A 86 1.19 -0.08 -0.10
N ALA A 87 1.26 -0.72 1.07
CA ALA A 87 1.06 -2.17 1.19
C ALA A 87 -0.32 -2.60 0.68
N ALA A 88 -1.38 -1.82 0.90
CA ALA A 88 -2.73 -2.13 0.41
C ALA A 88 -2.82 -2.08 -1.12
N VAL A 89 -2.17 -1.10 -1.75
CA VAL A 89 -2.10 -1.02 -3.22
C VAL A 89 -1.31 -2.21 -3.80
N TRP A 90 -0.16 -2.55 -3.23
CA TRP A 90 0.64 -3.70 -3.67
C TRP A 90 -0.15 -5.00 -3.53
N LEU A 91 -0.77 -5.21 -2.37
CA LEU A 91 -1.59 -6.39 -2.08
C LEU A 91 -2.76 -6.50 -3.07
N TRP A 92 -3.45 -5.40 -3.34
CA TRP A 92 -4.55 -5.36 -4.31
C TRP A 92 -4.06 -5.75 -5.72
N GLN A 93 -2.95 -5.17 -6.18
CA GLN A 93 -2.38 -5.44 -7.51
C GLN A 93 -1.98 -6.90 -7.67
N MET A 94 -1.22 -7.44 -6.69
CA MET A 94 -0.77 -8.83 -6.70
C MET A 94 -1.94 -9.81 -6.63
N THR A 95 -2.96 -9.51 -5.82
CA THR A 95 -4.16 -10.36 -5.72
C THR A 95 -4.93 -10.40 -7.04
N ARG A 96 -4.99 -9.30 -7.79
CA ARG A 96 -5.60 -9.33 -9.14
C ARG A 96 -4.76 -10.10 -10.13
N GLN A 97 -3.43 -9.96 -10.10
CA GLN A 97 -2.53 -10.72 -10.98
C GLN A 97 -2.61 -12.23 -10.77
N GLU A 98 -2.83 -12.72 -9.53
CA GLU A 98 -3.01 -14.16 -9.27
C GLU A 98 -4.37 -14.72 -9.76
N ASN A 99 -5.35 -13.85 -10.03
CA ASN A 99 -6.70 -14.25 -10.45
C ASN A 99 -6.92 -14.21 -11.98
N PHE A 100 -5.88 -13.91 -12.77
CA PHE A 100 -5.87 -13.91 -14.23
C PHE A 100 -4.73 -14.79 -14.76
#